data_AF-A0A417Y7D2-F1
#
_entry.id   AF-A0A417Y7D2-F1
#
_cell.length_a   1.000
_cell.length_b   1.000
_cell.length_c   1.000
_cell.angle_alpha   90.00
_cell.angle_beta   90.00
_cell.angle_gamma   90.00
#
_symmetry.space_group_name_H-M   'P 1'
#
loop_
_entity.id
_entity.type
_entity.pdbx_description
1 polymer ?
#
loop_
_entity_poly.entity_id
_entity_poly.type
_entity_poly.pdbx_seq_one_letter_code
_entity_poly.pdbx_strand_id
1 'polypeptide(L)'
;MNTLLLAALPTAARPTIPSTTADHQGMVEVMAWDDLRGGFNFYRTMPGTTAWVFAGNSRHALVGASRNHGPFESHRNGHFLFKEFKSPWVHWHSPFATVRSSVLAAQGLENHPWVARLEPGGAYTLEERAARPLIRRWTRTRVEQILAGQSEETPGRMLEQLVDTLTVNLVSSFTRGADAVRPAVQVDLPGTFFVDADLLEQVGLVRPPALAVDAPLYAGSLTANGVHLADEDSFRQAGDTHFAFVVPERANEDVVTIGQALEAGLLTRRLVACLLMVDFPNPVFSNRRRALLVHISRVPFDGSGETYSTAVGQAIATSPNATSDDSPEAEFARWWQLGDDFAPTMDQALSEYYSALQGALAGQDGVTAVFRLADARREHVKTMPIAESALLFPTPAQAAMPLRMTPQAEVVPEEEDLS
;
A
#
# COMPACT_ATOMS: atom_id res chain seq x y z
N MET A 1 24.87 2.98 -14.40
CA MET A 1 23.92 3.91 -15.04
C MET A 1 23.32 4.71 -13.89
N ASN A 2 23.67 5.99 -13.76
CA ASN A 2 23.22 6.81 -12.64
C ASN A 2 21.79 7.28 -12.96
N THR A 3 20.79 6.60 -12.39
CA THR A 3 19.40 7.02 -12.53
C THR A 3 19.16 8.20 -11.61
N LEU A 4 18.88 9.36 -12.21
CA LEU A 4 18.43 10.57 -11.53
C LEU A 4 16.91 10.67 -11.73
N LEU A 5 16.14 10.60 -10.64
CA LEU A 5 14.74 10.97 -10.69
C LEU A 5 14.58 12.39 -10.15
N LEU A 6 14.03 13.28 -10.97
CA LEU A 6 13.54 14.59 -10.56
C LEU A 6 12.04 14.46 -10.31
N ALA A 7 11.61 14.67 -9.07
CA ALA A 7 10.20 14.84 -8.74
C ALA A 7 9.98 16.30 -8.33
N ALA A 8 9.17 17.02 -9.10
CA ALA A 8 8.58 18.27 -8.65
C ALA A 8 7.25 17.89 -7.99
N LEU A 9 7.23 17.86 -6.65
CA LEU A 9 6.00 17.63 -5.90
C LEU A 9 5.36 18.99 -5.59
N PRO A 10 4.09 19.24 -5.96
CA PRO A 10 3.31 20.22 -5.23
C PRO A 10 3.07 19.65 -3.83
N THR A 11 3.73 20.22 -2.82
CA THR A 11 3.54 19.81 -1.43
C THR A 11 2.15 20.22 -0.94
N ALA A 12 1.33 19.23 -0.57
CA ALA A 12 0.13 19.44 0.23
C ALA A 12 0.51 20.03 1.60
N ALA A 13 -0.28 21.01 2.06
CA ALA A 13 -0.25 21.53 3.43
C ALA A 13 -0.48 20.37 4.42
N ARG A 14 0.16 20.24 5.61
CA ARG A 14 0.66 21.21 6.59
C ARG A 14 1.76 20.56 7.45
N PRO A 15 2.76 21.32 7.95
CA PRO A 15 3.36 21.09 9.25
C PRO A 15 2.64 21.93 10.31
N THR A 16 2.30 21.33 11.45
CA THR A 16 1.87 22.08 12.64
C THR A 16 3.07 22.81 13.24
N ILE A 17 3.14 24.13 13.00
CA ILE A 17 3.56 25.26 13.89
C ILE A 17 3.91 26.50 13.02
N PRO A 18 3.47 27.72 13.41
CA PRO A 18 2.26 28.40 12.96
C PRO A 18 2.31 29.03 11.55
N SER A 19 1.11 29.23 11.02
CA SER A 19 0.80 29.88 9.74
C SER A 19 1.54 31.19 9.46
N THR A 20 2.19 31.25 8.31
CA THR A 20 1.98 32.35 7.36
C THR A 20 1.81 31.74 5.97
N THR A 21 0.78 32.16 5.26
CA THR A 21 0.52 31.83 3.86
C THR A 21 1.72 32.21 3.01
N ALA A 22 2.57 31.23 2.72
CA ALA A 22 3.67 31.37 1.77
C ALA A 22 3.47 30.30 0.68
N ASP A 23 3.09 30.80 -0.49
CA ASP A 23 3.17 30.18 -1.80
C ASP A 23 4.38 29.22 -1.91
N HIS A 24 4.15 27.90 -1.93
CA HIS A 24 5.21 26.88 -2.04
C HIS A 24 5.75 26.78 -3.49
N GLN A 25 6.05 27.91 -4.12
CA GLN A 25 6.77 27.91 -5.40
C GLN A 25 8.21 27.43 -5.20
N GLY A 26 8.59 26.32 -5.84
CA GLY A 26 9.99 26.03 -6.16
C GLY A 26 10.75 25.06 -5.23
N MET A 27 10.08 24.21 -4.45
CA MET A 27 10.77 23.07 -3.83
C MET A 27 10.87 21.91 -4.83
N VAL A 28 12.09 21.52 -5.19
CA VAL A 28 12.36 20.35 -6.03
C VAL A 28 13.09 19.33 -5.18
N GLU A 29 12.64 18.08 -5.25
CA GLU A 29 13.30 16.95 -4.61
C GLU A 29 13.97 16.05 -5.65
N VAL A 30 15.16 15.59 -5.31
CA VAL A 30 15.97 14.71 -6.16
C VAL A 30 16.34 13.48 -5.36
N MET A 31 16.05 12.34 -5.98
CA MET A 31 16.45 11.03 -5.49
C MET A 31 17.48 10.45 -6.48
N ALA A 32 18.69 10.18 -5.98
CA ALA A 32 19.79 9.71 -6.81
C ALA A 32 20.37 8.42 -6.26
N TRP A 33 20.50 7.41 -7.11
CA TRP A 33 21.13 6.15 -6.72
C TRP A 33 22.65 6.31 -6.55
N ASP A 34 23.18 5.74 -5.47
CA ASP A 34 24.61 5.67 -5.12
C ASP A 34 25.13 4.24 -5.34
N ASP A 35 25.92 4.04 -6.39
CA ASP A 35 26.50 2.73 -6.75
C ASP A 35 27.52 2.23 -5.71
N LEU A 36 28.18 3.13 -4.98
CA LEU A 36 29.21 2.75 -4.00
C LEU A 36 28.60 2.34 -2.67
N ARG A 37 27.56 3.05 -2.22
CA ARG A 37 26.89 2.77 -0.94
C ARG A 37 25.71 1.81 -1.08
N GLY A 38 25.18 1.64 -2.29
CA GLY A 38 24.02 0.81 -2.58
C GLY A 38 22.77 1.35 -1.87
N GLY A 39 22.14 2.36 -2.44
CA GLY A 39 20.95 3.04 -1.90
C GLY A 39 20.76 4.41 -2.54
N PHE A 40 19.77 5.16 -2.09
CA PHE A 40 19.48 6.49 -2.64
C PHE A 40 20.00 7.60 -1.72
N ASN A 41 20.48 8.69 -2.32
CA ASN A 41 20.70 9.97 -1.67
C ASN A 41 19.52 10.90 -2.01
N PHE A 42 19.00 11.59 -1.00
CA PHE A 42 17.88 12.52 -1.10
C PHE A 42 18.39 13.94 -0.97
N TYR A 43 18.01 14.79 -1.92
CA TYR A 43 18.34 16.21 -1.96
C TYR A 43 17.09 17.03 -2.17
N ARG A 44 17.05 18.23 -1.59
CA ARG A 44 15.96 19.19 -1.84
C ARG A 44 16.49 20.61 -2.01
N THR A 45 15.76 21.44 -2.74
CA THR A 45 16.01 22.88 -2.75
C THR A 45 15.41 23.54 -1.51
N MET A 46 16.03 24.63 -1.03
CA MET A 46 15.44 25.44 0.04
C MET A 46 14.54 26.52 -0.58
N PRO A 47 13.34 26.78 0.00
CA PRO A 47 12.44 27.81 -0.50
C PRO A 47 13.13 29.16 -0.70
N GLY A 48 12.91 29.79 -1.86
CA GLY A 48 13.52 31.09 -2.20
C GLY A 48 15.01 31.04 -2.54
N THR A 49 15.60 29.85 -2.69
CA THR A 49 17.02 29.69 -3.04
C THR A 49 17.24 28.71 -4.19
N THR A 50 18.42 28.76 -4.82
CA THR A 50 18.89 27.71 -5.75
C THR A 50 19.80 26.68 -5.06
N ALA A 51 19.90 26.71 -3.73
CA ALA A 51 20.80 25.86 -2.97
C ALA A 51 20.19 24.46 -2.80
N TRP A 52 21.00 23.43 -3.05
CA TRP A 52 20.65 22.04 -2.79
C TRP A 52 21.16 21.62 -1.42
N VAL A 53 20.28 21.01 -0.63
CA VAL A 53 20.60 20.47 0.69
C VAL A 53 20.47 18.96 0.64
N PHE A 54 21.49 18.26 1.13
CA PHE A 54 21.42 16.82 1.38
C PHE A 54 20.47 16.55 2.55
N ALA A 55 19.36 15.87 2.27
CA ALA A 55 18.31 15.57 3.24
C ALA A 55 18.50 14.19 3.92
N GLY A 56 19.34 13.32 3.34
CA GLY A 56 19.69 12.02 3.90
C GLY A 56 19.88 10.94 2.82
N ASN A 57 20.03 9.69 3.24
CA ASN A 57 20.09 8.55 2.33
C ASN A 57 19.11 7.43 2.76
N SER A 58 18.91 6.40 1.93
CA SER A 58 17.94 5.33 2.20
C SER A 58 18.13 4.63 3.56
N ARG A 59 19.35 4.56 4.09
CA ARG A 59 19.61 3.94 5.41
C ARG A 59 19.15 4.83 6.55
N HIS A 60 19.14 6.14 6.36
CA HIS A 60 18.58 7.06 7.36
C HIS A 60 17.07 6.83 7.56
N ALA A 61 16.36 6.24 6.59
CA ALA A 61 14.96 5.83 6.78
C ALA A 61 14.80 4.69 7.81
N LEU A 62 15.86 3.88 8.01
CA LEU A 62 15.82 2.64 8.79
C LEU A 62 16.30 2.82 10.25
N VAL A 63 16.92 3.96 10.57
CA VAL A 63 17.49 4.26 11.89
C VAL A 63 16.59 5.21 12.68
N GLY A 64 16.50 4.99 14.00
CA GLY A 64 15.50 5.65 14.86
C GLY A 64 15.54 7.18 14.86
N ALA A 65 16.72 7.80 14.75
CA ALA A 65 16.88 9.24 14.88
C ALA A 65 16.29 10.05 13.70
N SER A 66 16.24 9.47 12.50
CA SER A 66 15.76 10.13 11.28
C SER A 66 14.50 9.49 10.69
N ARG A 67 14.09 8.33 11.21
CA ARG A 67 12.87 7.65 10.79
C ARG A 67 11.65 8.57 10.98
N ASN A 68 10.76 8.60 9.99
CA ASN A 68 9.54 9.40 9.99
C ASN A 68 9.79 10.92 10.18
N HIS A 69 10.97 11.42 9.79
CA HIS A 69 11.28 12.84 9.80
C HIS A 69 11.83 13.28 8.45
N GLY A 70 11.43 14.48 8.00
CA GLY A 70 11.88 15.03 6.72
C GLY A 70 11.46 14.13 5.55
N PRO A 71 12.35 13.79 4.59
CA PRO A 71 11.96 12.98 3.43
C PRO A 71 11.49 11.56 3.83
N PHE A 72 11.86 11.09 5.02
CA PHE A 72 11.52 9.74 5.48
C PHE A 72 10.13 9.64 6.09
N GLU A 73 9.36 10.73 6.15
CA GLU A 73 7.92 10.73 6.44
C GLU A 73 7.13 9.98 5.35
N SER A 74 7.55 10.17 4.09
CA SER A 74 6.97 9.55 2.89
C SER A 74 7.82 8.37 2.38
N HIS A 75 9.15 8.41 2.52
CA HIS A 75 10.07 7.33 2.14
C HIS A 75 10.46 6.43 3.31
N ARG A 76 9.46 5.90 4.05
CA ARG A 76 9.66 5.21 5.34
C ARG A 76 10.60 4.00 5.30
N ASN A 77 10.69 3.33 4.14
CA ASN A 77 11.55 2.16 3.92
C ASN A 77 12.83 2.50 3.12
N GLY A 78 13.11 3.79 2.89
CA GLY A 78 14.22 4.26 2.06
C GLY A 78 14.06 3.95 0.57
N HIS A 79 12.88 3.46 0.18
CA HIS A 79 12.50 3.05 -1.17
C HIS A 79 12.13 4.24 -2.05
N PHE A 80 12.21 4.00 -3.36
CA PHE A 80 11.50 4.81 -4.33
C PHE A 80 10.01 4.70 -4.06
N LEU A 81 9.33 5.83 -3.84
CA LEU A 81 7.90 5.85 -3.57
C LEU A 81 7.15 6.09 -4.89
N PHE A 82 6.30 5.15 -5.26
CA PHE A 82 5.32 5.32 -6.33
C PHE A 82 4.03 4.63 -5.93
N LYS A 83 2.94 5.36 -6.12
CA LYS A 83 1.59 4.90 -5.82
C LYS A 83 0.94 4.64 -7.18
N GLU A 84 0.13 3.61 -7.23
CA GLU A 84 -0.51 3.07 -8.45
C GLU A 84 0.43 2.19 -9.29
N PHE A 85 1.05 1.16 -8.72
CA PHE A 85 1.79 0.13 -9.48
C PHE A 85 0.89 -0.85 -10.26
N LYS A 86 -0.42 -0.62 -10.31
CA LYS A 86 -1.37 -1.50 -10.99
C LYS A 86 -2.27 -0.67 -11.87
N SER A 87 -2.35 -1.04 -13.13
CA SER A 87 -3.30 -0.43 -14.04
C SER A 87 -4.75 -0.78 -13.64
N PRO A 88 -5.70 0.13 -13.88
CA PRO A 88 -5.48 1.44 -14.48
C PRO A 88 -4.98 2.47 -13.45
N TRP A 89 -4.04 3.32 -13.85
CA TRP A 89 -3.62 4.47 -13.03
C TRP A 89 -4.73 5.52 -13.01
N VAL A 90 -5.15 5.90 -11.81
CA VAL A 90 -6.22 6.84 -11.55
C VAL A 90 -5.75 8.27 -11.78
N HIS A 91 -4.51 8.58 -11.42
CA HIS A 91 -3.99 9.95 -11.41
C HIS A 91 -2.96 10.23 -12.51
N TRP A 92 -2.60 9.22 -13.32
CA TRP A 92 -1.59 9.36 -14.36
C TRP A 92 -2.20 9.42 -15.76
N HIS A 93 -1.58 10.24 -16.61
CA HIS A 93 -1.83 10.17 -18.05
C HIS A 93 -1.43 8.79 -18.58
N SER A 94 -2.41 8.03 -19.04
CA SER A 94 -2.23 6.67 -19.54
C SER A 94 -3.17 6.39 -20.72
N PRO A 95 -2.96 5.29 -21.48
CA PRO A 95 -3.88 4.83 -22.53
C PRO A 95 -5.31 4.59 -22.02
N PHE A 96 -5.48 4.27 -20.74
CA PHE A 96 -6.80 4.06 -20.12
C PHE A 96 -7.45 5.37 -19.66
N ALA A 97 -6.64 6.36 -19.27
CA ALA A 97 -7.06 7.69 -18.81
C ALA A 97 -6.16 8.78 -19.42
N THR A 98 -6.59 9.34 -20.55
CA THR A 98 -5.85 10.42 -21.23
C THR A 98 -6.33 11.79 -20.76
N VAL A 99 -5.37 12.67 -20.47
CA VAL A 99 -5.65 14.10 -20.25
C VAL A 99 -6.12 14.70 -21.57
N ARG A 100 -7.29 15.36 -21.54
CA ARG A 100 -7.87 15.98 -22.74
C ARG A 100 -6.98 17.12 -23.24
N SER A 101 -6.78 17.21 -24.55
CA SER A 101 -5.99 18.28 -25.17
C SER A 101 -6.50 19.68 -24.80
N SER A 102 -7.80 19.86 -24.63
CA SER A 102 -8.40 21.14 -24.21
C SER A 102 -7.94 21.59 -22.82
N VAL A 103 -7.64 20.67 -21.90
CA VAL A 103 -7.12 21.00 -20.57
C VAL A 103 -5.68 21.50 -20.70
N LEU A 104 -4.87 20.85 -21.53
CA LEU A 104 -3.49 21.26 -21.80
C LEU A 104 -3.45 22.61 -22.54
N ALA A 105 -4.38 22.84 -23.46
CA ALA A 105 -4.56 24.10 -24.18
C ALA A 105 -4.86 25.27 -23.23
N ALA A 106 -5.82 25.08 -22.31
CA ALA A 106 -6.21 26.09 -21.33
C ALA A 106 -5.06 26.50 -20.40
N GLN A 107 -4.10 25.59 -20.17
CA GLN A 107 -2.88 25.85 -19.38
C GLN A 107 -1.69 26.35 -20.23
N GLY A 108 -1.87 26.53 -21.54
CA GLY A 108 -0.78 26.91 -22.46
C GLY A 108 0.30 25.83 -22.64
N LEU A 109 0.01 24.59 -22.22
CA LEU A 109 0.95 23.48 -22.22
C LEU A 109 0.89 22.62 -23.49
N GLU A 110 -0.13 22.77 -24.32
CA GLU A 110 -0.36 21.96 -25.53
C GLU A 110 0.87 21.84 -26.45
N ASN A 111 1.65 22.92 -26.57
CA ASN A 111 2.86 22.99 -27.42
C ASN A 111 4.16 22.88 -26.60
N HIS A 112 4.07 22.73 -25.28
CA HIS A 112 5.25 22.62 -24.43
C HIS A 112 6.06 21.38 -24.84
N PRO A 113 7.40 21.44 -24.97
CA PRO A 113 8.19 20.30 -25.45
C PRO A 113 8.00 19.01 -24.65
N TRP A 114 7.72 19.11 -23.34
CA TRP A 114 7.41 17.95 -22.49
C TRP A 114 6.05 17.33 -22.78
N VAL A 115 5.09 18.11 -23.29
CA VAL A 115 3.71 17.68 -23.59
C VAL A 115 3.56 17.26 -25.04
N ALA A 116 4.05 18.08 -25.97
CA ALA A 116 4.03 17.80 -27.41
C ALA A 116 4.85 16.57 -27.80
N ARG A 117 5.78 16.13 -26.94
CA ARG A 117 6.57 14.91 -27.09
C ARG A 117 6.23 13.84 -26.03
N LEU A 118 5.08 13.94 -25.36
CA LEU A 118 4.63 12.89 -24.45
C LEU A 118 4.56 11.58 -25.22
N GLU A 119 5.36 10.60 -24.82
CA GLU A 119 5.06 9.23 -25.19
C GLU A 119 3.70 8.86 -24.59
N PRO A 120 2.74 8.36 -25.39
CA PRO A 120 1.50 7.78 -24.90
C PRO A 120 1.85 6.48 -24.16
N GLY A 121 2.34 6.62 -22.94
CA GLY A 121 2.95 5.54 -22.17
C GLY A 121 3.96 5.97 -21.11
N GLY A 122 4.16 7.28 -20.86
CA GLY A 122 5.10 7.77 -19.85
C GLY A 122 4.97 7.13 -18.47
N ALA A 123 3.74 6.80 -18.03
CA ALA A 123 3.49 6.07 -16.78
C ALA A 123 4.09 4.65 -16.80
N TYR A 124 3.91 3.88 -17.89
CA TYR A 124 4.55 2.57 -18.06
C TYR A 124 6.06 2.69 -18.09
N THR A 125 6.60 3.68 -18.81
CA THR A 125 8.05 3.90 -18.88
C THR A 125 8.62 4.21 -17.49
N LEU A 126 7.95 5.07 -16.70
CA LEU A 126 8.35 5.35 -15.32
C LEU A 126 8.27 4.09 -14.46
N GLU A 127 7.16 3.36 -14.51
CA GLU A 127 6.96 2.15 -13.71
C GLU A 127 8.01 1.07 -14.03
N GLU A 128 8.08 0.67 -15.30
CA GLU A 128 8.85 -0.50 -15.76
C GLU A 128 10.35 -0.21 -15.87
N ARG A 129 10.74 1.02 -16.23
CA ARG A 129 12.16 1.36 -16.44
C ARG A 129 12.82 2.07 -15.27
N ALA A 130 12.05 2.65 -14.36
CA ALA A 130 12.59 3.32 -13.18
C ALA A 130 12.06 2.73 -11.88
N ALA A 131 10.78 2.86 -11.58
CA ALA A 131 10.21 2.58 -10.27
C ALA A 131 10.46 1.14 -9.80
N ARG A 132 9.99 0.13 -10.55
CA ARG A 132 10.17 -1.29 -10.19
C ARG A 132 11.65 -1.70 -10.17
N PRO A 133 12.48 -1.37 -11.18
CA PRO A 133 13.91 -1.67 -11.11
C PRO A 133 14.61 -1.05 -9.90
N LEU A 134 14.29 0.20 -9.55
CA LEU A 134 14.90 0.92 -8.43
C LEU A 134 14.51 0.32 -7.07
N ILE A 135 13.24 -0.02 -6.87
CA ILE A 135 12.77 -0.74 -5.67
C ILE A 135 13.50 -2.09 -5.55
N ARG A 136 13.47 -2.90 -6.62
CA ARG A 136 14.13 -4.22 -6.64
C ARG A 136 15.63 -4.11 -6.35
N ARG A 137 16.29 -3.08 -6.87
CA ARG A 137 17.71 -2.85 -6.67
C ARG A 137 18.02 -2.51 -5.21
N TRP A 138 17.26 -1.60 -4.60
CA TRP A 138 17.43 -1.25 -3.19
C TRP A 138 17.15 -2.45 -2.27
N THR A 139 16.05 -3.17 -2.49
CA THR A 139 15.74 -4.39 -1.73
C THR A 139 16.88 -5.39 -1.83
N ARG A 140 17.39 -5.67 -3.03
CA ARG A 140 18.43 -6.68 -3.23
C ARG A 140 19.68 -6.32 -2.44
N THR A 141 20.11 -5.06 -2.50
CA THR A 141 21.24 -4.58 -1.71
C THR A 141 21.02 -4.77 -0.21
N ARG A 142 19.82 -4.48 0.31
CA ARG A 142 19.50 -4.71 1.74
C ARG A 142 19.63 -6.20 2.10
N VAL A 143 19.00 -7.07 1.32
CA VAL A 143 19.02 -8.52 1.55
C VAL A 143 20.45 -9.07 1.51
N GLU A 144 21.23 -8.72 0.48
CA GLU A 144 22.63 -9.14 0.34
C GLU A 144 23.49 -8.67 1.53
N GLN A 145 23.29 -7.44 2.01
CA GLN A 145 24.04 -6.90 3.15
C GLN A 145 23.67 -7.60 4.47
N ILE A 146 22.40 -7.94 4.68
CA ILE A 146 21.98 -8.71 5.87
C ILE A 146 22.61 -10.10 5.83
N LEU A 147 22.54 -10.80 4.69
CA LEU A 147 23.12 -12.13 4.52
C LEU A 147 24.65 -12.12 4.69
N ALA A 148 25.32 -11.04 4.26
CA ALA A 148 26.76 -10.87 4.43
C ALA A 148 27.18 -10.45 5.86
N GLY A 149 26.23 -10.19 6.77
CA GLY A 149 26.52 -9.63 8.10
C GLY A 149 27.08 -8.21 8.07
N GLN A 150 26.82 -7.47 6.99
CA GLN A 150 27.31 -6.10 6.73
C GLN A 150 26.22 -5.04 6.91
N SER A 151 25.07 -5.41 7.47
CA SER A 151 23.93 -4.52 7.69
C SER A 151 23.68 -4.30 9.17
N GLU A 152 23.35 -3.07 9.54
CA GLU A 152 22.73 -2.74 10.84
C GLU A 152 21.23 -3.08 10.84
N GLU A 153 20.66 -3.36 9.67
CA GLU A 153 19.29 -3.84 9.51
C GLU A 153 19.21 -5.33 9.86
N THR A 154 18.07 -5.75 10.42
CA THR A 154 17.78 -7.17 10.70
C THR A 154 16.59 -7.64 9.84
N PRO A 155 16.41 -8.95 9.64
CA PRO A 155 15.24 -9.48 8.93
C PRO A 155 13.91 -9.01 9.54
N GLY A 156 13.92 -8.66 10.84
CA GLY A 156 12.76 -8.11 11.53
C GLY A 156 12.25 -6.79 10.94
N ARG A 157 13.11 -6.00 10.30
CA ARG A 157 12.71 -4.79 9.55
C ARG A 157 12.00 -5.09 8.25
N MET A 158 12.29 -6.24 7.64
CA MET A 158 11.54 -6.72 6.49
C MET A 158 10.19 -7.25 6.94
N LEU A 159 10.14 -8.00 8.05
CA LEU A 159 8.86 -8.45 8.62
C LEU A 159 7.98 -7.31 9.13
N GLU A 160 8.54 -6.20 9.60
CA GLU A 160 7.77 -4.99 9.95
C GLU A 160 6.94 -4.48 8.75
N GLN A 161 7.48 -4.54 7.52
CA GLN A 161 6.74 -4.20 6.29
C GLN A 161 5.64 -5.21 5.96
N LEU A 162 5.70 -6.43 6.49
CA LEU A 162 4.66 -7.44 6.31
C LEU A 162 3.51 -7.27 7.30
N VAL A 163 3.84 -7.06 8.58
CA VAL A 163 2.87 -7.05 9.68
C VAL A 163 2.27 -5.69 9.99
N ASP A 164 2.96 -4.61 9.61
CA ASP A 164 2.48 -3.23 9.73
C ASP A 164 2.19 -2.62 8.34
N THR A 165 1.52 -1.47 8.31
CA THR A 165 1.25 -0.70 7.08
C THR A 165 1.95 0.65 7.14
N LEU A 166 3.18 0.69 6.64
CA LEU A 166 4.01 1.90 6.65
C LEU A 166 3.64 2.84 5.49
N THR A 167 3.35 2.27 4.34
CA THR A 167 2.92 2.93 3.10
C THR A 167 1.81 2.09 2.47
N VAL A 168 1.19 2.60 1.39
CA VAL A 168 0.22 1.83 0.60
C VAL A 168 0.48 2.05 -0.88
N ASN A 169 0.09 1.06 -1.68
CA ASN A 169 -0.18 1.27 -3.09
C ASN A 169 -1.69 1.58 -3.27
N LEU A 170 -2.05 2.16 -4.42
CA LEU A 170 -3.46 2.35 -4.80
C LEU A 170 -3.80 1.42 -5.96
N VAL A 171 -5.03 0.91 -5.94
CA VAL A 171 -5.59 0.07 -6.99
C VAL A 171 -7.05 0.44 -7.21
N SER A 172 -7.58 0.19 -8.39
CA SER A 172 -8.96 0.49 -8.74
C SER A 172 -9.55 -0.58 -9.66
N SER A 173 -10.86 -0.48 -9.88
CA SER A 173 -11.55 -1.17 -10.98
C SER A 173 -11.01 -0.72 -12.34
N PHE A 174 -11.11 -1.58 -13.36
CA PHE A 174 -10.98 -1.17 -14.76
C PHE A 174 -12.22 -0.44 -15.30
N THR A 175 -13.36 -0.58 -14.62
CA THR A 175 -14.59 0.14 -14.95
C THR A 175 -14.48 1.61 -14.56
N ARG A 176 -14.78 2.50 -15.51
CA ARG A 176 -14.83 3.95 -15.25
C ARG A 176 -15.96 4.28 -14.29
N GLY A 177 -15.77 5.26 -13.39
CA GLY A 177 -16.79 5.68 -12.43
C GLY A 177 -18.10 6.12 -13.09
N ALA A 178 -18.02 6.79 -14.25
CA ALA A 178 -19.19 7.17 -15.05
C ALA A 178 -19.94 5.97 -15.66
N ASP A 179 -19.25 4.84 -15.83
CA ASP A 179 -19.78 3.62 -16.43
C ASP A 179 -20.35 2.68 -15.36
N ALA A 180 -19.81 2.75 -14.14
CA ALA A 180 -20.17 1.95 -12.96
C ALA A 180 -21.60 2.18 -12.43
N VAL A 181 -22.36 3.09 -13.05
CA VAL A 181 -23.77 3.37 -12.74
C VAL A 181 -24.73 2.89 -13.82
N ARG A 182 -24.24 2.23 -14.87
CA ARG A 182 -25.05 1.76 -16.01
C ARG A 182 -25.55 0.33 -15.76
N PRO A 183 -26.85 0.02 -15.87
CA PRO A 183 -27.44 -1.25 -15.40
C PRO A 183 -26.86 -2.56 -15.97
N ALA A 184 -26.19 -2.52 -17.13
CA ALA A 184 -25.62 -3.70 -17.78
C ALA A 184 -24.11 -3.84 -17.59
N VAL A 185 -23.52 -3.06 -16.68
CA VAL A 185 -22.07 -3.07 -16.40
C VAL A 185 -21.79 -3.87 -15.13
N GLN A 186 -20.70 -4.62 -15.16
CA GLN A 186 -20.07 -5.19 -13.97
C GLN A 186 -18.94 -4.26 -13.53
N VAL A 187 -18.86 -3.99 -12.22
CA VAL A 187 -17.73 -3.27 -11.63
C VAL A 187 -16.80 -4.31 -11.03
N ASP A 188 -15.62 -4.51 -11.64
CA ASP A 188 -14.59 -5.38 -11.09
C ASP A 188 -14.02 -4.78 -9.80
N LEU A 189 -13.80 -5.63 -8.80
CA LEU A 189 -13.22 -5.24 -7.52
C LEU A 189 -11.80 -5.82 -7.41
N PRO A 190 -10.79 -5.01 -7.06
CA PRO A 190 -9.43 -5.51 -6.89
C PRO A 190 -9.34 -6.60 -5.82
N GLY A 191 -8.93 -7.81 -6.18
CA GLY A 191 -8.80 -8.92 -5.23
C GLY A 191 -7.83 -8.61 -4.07
N THR A 192 -6.84 -7.75 -4.32
CA THR A 192 -5.87 -7.29 -3.33
C THR A 192 -6.40 -6.32 -2.28
N PHE A 193 -7.63 -5.83 -2.44
CA PHE A 193 -8.36 -5.15 -1.38
C PHE A 193 -8.81 -6.13 -0.29
N PHE A 194 -9.15 -7.36 -0.69
CA PHE A 194 -9.75 -8.35 0.19
C PHE A 194 -8.70 -9.23 0.86
N VAL A 195 -7.62 -9.56 0.18
CA VAL A 195 -6.52 -10.37 0.72
C VAL A 195 -5.20 -9.91 0.12
N ASP A 196 -4.08 -10.33 0.71
CA ASP A 196 -2.75 -10.01 0.21
C ASP A 196 -2.34 -10.92 -0.96
N ALA A 197 -3.11 -10.88 -2.05
CA ALA A 197 -3.05 -11.87 -3.13
C ALA A 197 -1.66 -12.03 -3.75
N ASP A 198 -0.88 -10.93 -3.85
CA ASP A 198 0.45 -10.94 -4.44
C ASP A 198 1.48 -11.67 -3.56
N LEU A 199 1.34 -11.61 -2.22
CA LEU A 199 2.21 -12.34 -1.30
C LEU A 199 1.70 -13.75 -1.00
N LEU A 200 0.39 -13.97 -0.98
CA LEU A 200 -0.21 -15.31 -0.88
C LEU A 200 0.30 -16.22 -2.01
N GLU A 201 0.33 -15.73 -3.25
CA GLU A 201 0.88 -16.48 -4.39
C GLU A 201 2.36 -16.84 -4.19
N GLN A 202 3.17 -15.93 -3.64
CA GLN A 202 4.61 -16.15 -3.43
C GLN A 202 4.91 -17.20 -2.36
N VAL A 203 4.01 -17.40 -1.40
CA VAL A 203 4.11 -18.48 -0.41
C VAL A 203 3.40 -19.77 -0.85
N GLY A 204 2.78 -19.78 -2.03
CA GLY A 204 2.13 -20.96 -2.62
C GLY A 204 0.68 -21.16 -2.18
N LEU A 205 -0.03 -20.09 -1.78
CA LEU A 205 -1.44 -20.11 -1.42
C LEU A 205 -2.34 -19.62 -2.55
N VAL A 206 -3.61 -20.00 -2.50
CA VAL A 206 -4.62 -19.72 -3.53
C VAL A 206 -4.97 -18.23 -3.61
N ARG A 207 -5.00 -17.71 -4.85
CA ARG A 207 -5.42 -16.34 -5.15
C ARG A 207 -6.95 -16.20 -5.09
N PRO A 208 -7.47 -14.98 -4.81
CA PRO A 208 -8.90 -14.73 -4.93
C PRO A 208 -9.37 -14.96 -6.37
N PRO A 209 -10.63 -15.41 -6.58
CA PRO A 209 -11.24 -15.42 -7.90
C PRO A 209 -11.41 -13.99 -8.43
N ALA A 210 -11.83 -13.85 -9.69
CA ALA A 210 -12.30 -12.57 -10.17
C ALA A 210 -13.53 -12.13 -9.35
N LEU A 211 -13.46 -10.95 -8.75
CA LEU A 211 -14.54 -10.36 -7.96
C LEU A 211 -15.15 -9.21 -8.73
N ALA A 212 -16.48 -9.17 -8.77
CA ALA A 212 -17.23 -8.11 -9.43
C ALA A 212 -18.59 -7.92 -8.76
N VAL A 213 -19.18 -6.76 -8.96
CA VAL A 213 -20.54 -6.42 -8.51
C VAL A 213 -21.35 -5.85 -9.67
N ASP A 214 -22.65 -6.12 -9.63
CA ASP A 214 -23.63 -5.48 -10.51
C ASP A 214 -23.61 -3.96 -10.32
N ALA A 215 -23.47 -3.18 -11.40
CA ALA A 215 -23.48 -1.72 -11.35
C ALA A 215 -24.68 -1.11 -10.61
N PRO A 216 -25.93 -1.64 -10.71
CA PRO A 216 -27.03 -1.18 -9.87
C PRO A 216 -26.77 -1.25 -8.37
N LEU A 217 -26.13 -2.32 -7.87
CA LEU A 217 -25.81 -2.46 -6.45
C LEU A 217 -24.77 -1.42 -6.03
N TYR A 218 -23.72 -1.27 -6.85
CA TYR A 218 -22.65 -0.31 -6.65
C TYR A 218 -23.17 1.14 -6.65
N ALA A 219 -23.99 1.50 -7.64
CA ALA A 219 -24.64 2.81 -7.72
C ALA A 219 -25.59 3.07 -6.54
N GLY A 220 -26.28 2.03 -6.08
CA GLY A 220 -27.09 2.05 -4.85
C GLY A 220 -26.24 2.45 -3.64
N SER A 221 -25.06 1.86 -3.47
CA SER A 221 -24.13 2.20 -2.38
C SER A 221 -23.57 3.61 -2.50
N LEU A 222 -23.20 4.07 -3.72
CA LEU A 222 -22.77 5.46 -3.93
C LEU A 222 -23.85 6.47 -3.52
N THR A 223 -25.10 6.19 -3.90
CA THR A 223 -26.24 7.06 -3.61
C THR A 223 -26.56 7.06 -2.11
N ALA A 224 -26.64 5.87 -1.51
CA ALA A 224 -26.99 5.71 -0.10
C ALA A 224 -25.97 6.38 0.85
N ASN A 225 -24.70 6.42 0.46
CA ASN A 225 -23.64 7.06 1.25
C ASN A 225 -23.33 8.50 0.78
N GLY A 226 -24.08 9.05 -0.19
CA GLY A 226 -23.93 10.43 -0.66
C GLY A 226 -22.52 10.75 -1.19
N VAL A 227 -21.94 9.80 -1.92
CA VAL A 227 -20.54 9.83 -2.35
C VAL A 227 -20.29 10.93 -3.38
N HIS A 228 -19.21 11.69 -3.18
CA HIS A 228 -18.82 12.78 -4.05
C HIS A 228 -17.31 13.04 -4.00
N LEU A 229 -16.75 13.59 -5.08
CA LEU A 229 -15.45 14.24 -5.08
C LEU A 229 -15.62 15.70 -4.66
N ALA A 230 -14.70 16.20 -3.84
CA ALA A 230 -14.64 17.60 -3.47
C ALA A 230 -13.18 18.04 -3.21
N ASP A 231 -12.88 19.29 -3.54
CA ASP A 231 -11.62 19.95 -3.16
C ASP A 231 -11.90 21.17 -2.25
N GLU A 232 -10.82 21.84 -1.84
CA GLU A 232 -10.90 23.03 -0.98
C GLU A 232 -11.37 24.29 -1.75
N ASP A 233 -11.29 24.27 -3.08
CA ASP A 233 -11.48 25.43 -3.97
C ASP A 233 -12.87 25.46 -4.64
N SER A 234 -13.85 24.77 -4.05
CA SER A 234 -15.28 24.68 -4.43
C SER A 234 -15.67 23.64 -5.47
N PHE A 235 -14.75 22.82 -5.97
CA PHE A 235 -15.13 21.70 -6.84
C PHE A 235 -15.98 20.71 -6.07
N ARG A 236 -17.08 20.28 -6.68
CA ARG A 236 -17.90 19.18 -6.18
C ARG A 236 -18.49 18.40 -7.34
N GLN A 237 -18.28 17.08 -7.34
CA GLN A 237 -18.85 16.18 -8.34
C GLN A 237 -19.43 14.95 -7.65
N ALA A 238 -20.70 14.65 -7.92
CA ALA A 238 -21.32 13.43 -7.41
C ALA A 238 -20.70 12.18 -8.04
N GLY A 239 -20.61 11.10 -7.26
CA GLY A 239 -20.06 9.82 -7.69
C GLY A 239 -18.60 9.58 -7.24
N ASP A 240 -18.00 8.54 -7.80
CA ASP A 240 -16.61 8.14 -7.52
C ASP A 240 -15.62 8.90 -8.43
N THR A 241 -14.33 8.62 -8.23
CA THR A 241 -13.17 8.94 -9.06
C THR A 241 -13.30 8.43 -10.51
N HIS A 242 -12.28 8.72 -11.35
CA HIS A 242 -12.33 8.39 -12.78
C HIS A 242 -12.52 6.89 -13.04
N PHE A 243 -11.84 6.05 -12.27
CA PHE A 243 -12.07 4.61 -12.19
C PHE A 243 -12.82 4.29 -10.91
N ALA A 244 -13.75 3.35 -10.96
CA ALA A 244 -14.54 2.99 -9.80
C ALA A 244 -13.65 2.34 -8.71
N PHE A 245 -14.06 2.50 -7.46
CA PHE A 245 -13.54 1.71 -6.34
C PHE A 245 -12.02 1.82 -6.13
N VAL A 246 -11.49 3.03 -6.21
CA VAL A 246 -10.07 3.28 -5.88
C VAL A 246 -9.85 3.07 -4.40
N VAL A 247 -8.93 2.19 -4.02
CA VAL A 247 -8.70 1.76 -2.64
C VAL A 247 -7.21 1.52 -2.37
N PRO A 248 -6.77 1.60 -1.10
CA PRO A 248 -5.43 1.18 -0.74
C PRO A 248 -5.28 -0.34 -0.79
N GLU A 249 -4.09 -0.78 -1.16
CA GLU A 249 -3.59 -2.14 -1.04
C GLU A 249 -2.14 -2.12 -0.52
N ARG A 250 -1.55 -3.29 -0.29
CA ARG A 250 -0.15 -3.38 0.14
C ARG A 250 0.77 -2.64 -0.83
N ALA A 251 1.73 -1.91 -0.28
CA ALA A 251 2.71 -1.18 -1.08
C ALA A 251 3.58 -2.14 -1.91
N ASN A 252 3.91 -1.76 -3.15
CA ASN A 252 4.65 -2.65 -4.04
C ASN A 252 6.05 -2.96 -3.50
N GLU A 253 6.67 -1.99 -2.83
CA GLU A 253 7.96 -2.16 -2.19
C GLU A 253 7.95 -3.19 -1.07
N ASP A 254 6.83 -3.34 -0.35
CA ASP A 254 6.68 -4.37 0.68
C ASP A 254 6.60 -5.75 0.02
N VAL A 255 5.79 -5.88 -1.05
CA VAL A 255 5.67 -7.12 -1.84
C VAL A 255 7.04 -7.55 -2.40
N VAL A 256 7.79 -6.62 -2.99
CA VAL A 256 9.14 -6.88 -3.52
C VAL A 256 10.12 -7.22 -2.40
N THR A 257 10.01 -6.56 -1.25
CA THR A 257 10.90 -6.80 -0.11
C THR A 257 10.73 -8.20 0.45
N ILE A 258 9.49 -8.63 0.70
CA ILE A 258 9.22 -9.97 1.20
C ILE A 258 9.56 -11.03 0.14
N GLY A 259 9.25 -10.80 -1.13
CA GLY A 259 9.59 -11.72 -2.21
C GLY A 259 11.08 -12.00 -2.33
N GLN A 260 11.91 -10.95 -2.34
CA GLN A 260 13.37 -11.15 -2.40
C GLN A 260 13.93 -11.75 -1.10
N ALA A 261 13.35 -11.47 0.06
CA ALA A 261 13.73 -12.11 1.31
C ALA A 261 13.42 -13.61 1.31
N LEU A 262 12.29 -14.03 0.73
CA LEU A 262 11.94 -15.44 0.52
C LEU A 262 12.89 -16.10 -0.50
N GLU A 263 13.11 -15.47 -1.65
CA GLU A 263 14.00 -15.99 -2.70
C GLU A 263 15.43 -16.20 -2.22
N ALA A 264 15.93 -15.30 -1.37
CA ALA A 264 17.27 -15.37 -0.82
C ALA A 264 17.39 -16.27 0.41
N GLY A 265 16.29 -16.90 0.86
CA GLY A 265 16.27 -17.75 2.06
C GLY A 265 16.48 -16.99 3.37
N LEU A 266 16.23 -15.67 3.37
CA LEU A 266 16.30 -14.84 4.57
C LEU A 266 15.08 -15.04 5.48
N LEU A 267 13.92 -15.34 4.86
CA LEU A 267 12.67 -15.68 5.52
C LEU A 267 12.12 -17.00 4.96
N THR A 268 11.43 -17.77 5.79
CA THR A 268 10.77 -19.00 5.33
C THR A 268 9.36 -18.73 4.83
N ARG A 269 8.92 -19.51 3.83
CA ARG A 269 7.54 -19.43 3.31
C ARG A 269 6.50 -19.67 4.40
N ARG A 270 6.75 -20.63 5.28
CA ARG A 270 5.86 -20.97 6.40
C ARG A 270 5.64 -19.79 7.34
N LEU A 271 6.70 -19.08 7.75
CA LEU A 271 6.55 -17.91 8.62
C LEU A 271 5.72 -16.83 7.93
N VAL A 272 6.07 -16.49 6.68
CA VAL A 272 5.34 -15.46 5.93
C VAL A 272 3.87 -15.86 5.73
N ALA A 273 3.58 -17.11 5.38
CA ALA A 273 2.21 -17.62 5.24
C ALA A 273 1.42 -17.49 6.56
N CYS A 274 2.00 -17.88 7.69
CA CYS A 274 1.34 -17.76 8.99
C CYS A 274 1.05 -16.30 9.36
N LEU A 275 1.98 -15.37 9.08
CA LEU A 275 1.77 -13.94 9.31
C LEU A 275 0.71 -13.35 8.37
N LEU A 276 0.64 -13.79 7.12
CA LEU A 276 -0.38 -13.36 6.16
C LEU A 276 -1.77 -13.87 6.54
N MET A 277 -1.86 -15.07 7.12
CA MET A 277 -3.12 -15.70 7.49
C MET A 277 -3.73 -15.19 8.80
N VAL A 278 -3.00 -14.39 9.58
CA VAL A 278 -3.57 -13.65 10.71
C VAL A 278 -4.36 -12.48 10.16
N ASP A 279 -5.66 -12.42 10.42
CA ASP A 279 -6.53 -11.33 9.96
C ASP A 279 -6.44 -11.08 8.43
N PHE A 280 -6.34 -12.18 7.66
CA PHE A 280 -6.10 -12.17 6.23
C PHE A 280 -7.08 -11.35 5.37
N PRO A 281 -8.36 -11.11 5.77
CA PRO A 281 -9.27 -10.22 5.05
C PRO A 281 -8.87 -8.72 5.10
N ASN A 282 -7.87 -8.37 5.92
CA ASN A 282 -7.40 -7.00 6.13
C ASN A 282 -5.93 -6.85 5.70
N PRO A 283 -5.64 -6.85 4.38
CA PRO A 283 -4.28 -6.85 3.85
C PRO A 283 -3.48 -5.58 4.17
N VAL A 284 -4.16 -4.48 4.49
CA VAL A 284 -3.59 -3.24 5.01
C VAL A 284 -4.33 -2.82 6.28
N PHE A 285 -3.65 -2.08 7.16
CA PHE A 285 -4.18 -1.54 8.41
C PHE A 285 -4.70 -2.57 9.42
N SER A 286 -4.24 -3.82 9.35
CA SER A 286 -4.58 -4.84 10.34
C SER A 286 -3.87 -4.55 11.67
N ASN A 287 -4.64 -4.09 12.68
CA ASN A 287 -4.13 -3.92 14.04
C ASN A 287 -3.71 -5.26 14.64
N ARG A 288 -4.44 -6.34 14.30
CA ARG A 288 -4.16 -7.72 14.73
C ARG A 288 -2.79 -8.20 14.27
N ARG A 289 -2.44 -8.04 12.98
CA ARG A 289 -1.09 -8.37 12.50
C ARG A 289 -0.04 -7.45 13.10
N ARG A 290 -0.32 -6.14 13.20
CA ARG A 290 0.62 -5.17 13.79
C ARG A 290 0.97 -5.51 15.24
N ALA A 291 0.02 -6.04 16.02
CA ALA A 291 0.25 -6.48 17.39
C ALA A 291 1.31 -7.58 17.49
N LEU A 292 1.59 -8.35 16.43
CA LEU A 292 2.66 -9.35 16.43
C LEU A 292 4.06 -8.75 16.36
N LEU A 293 4.20 -7.45 16.08
CA LEU A 293 5.49 -6.77 15.96
C LEU A 293 6.35 -6.85 17.23
N VAL A 294 5.73 -6.96 18.42
CA VAL A 294 6.42 -7.15 19.71
C VAL A 294 7.26 -8.43 19.73
N HIS A 295 6.84 -9.47 19.01
CA HIS A 295 7.53 -10.77 18.99
C HIS A 295 8.62 -10.86 17.92
N ILE A 296 8.69 -9.88 17.00
CA ILE A 296 9.64 -9.88 15.91
C ILE A 296 11.02 -9.46 16.42
N SER A 297 11.94 -10.42 16.44
CA SER A 297 13.29 -10.21 16.95
C SER A 297 14.07 -9.17 16.12
N ARG A 298 14.65 -8.20 16.83
CA ARG A 298 15.58 -7.20 16.29
C ARG A 298 17.05 -7.54 16.57
N VAL A 299 17.34 -8.79 16.93
CA VAL A 299 18.73 -9.23 17.09
C VAL A 299 19.43 -9.35 15.73
N PRO A 300 20.76 -9.16 15.68
CA PRO A 300 21.53 -9.37 14.46
C PRO A 300 21.29 -10.76 13.87
N PHE A 301 21.25 -10.82 12.55
CA PHE A 301 21.09 -12.07 11.81
C PHE A 301 22.34 -12.96 11.99
N ASP A 302 22.13 -14.22 12.35
CA ASP A 302 23.20 -15.19 12.64
C ASP A 302 23.65 -16.01 11.42
N GLY A 303 23.08 -15.73 10.24
CA GLY A 303 23.38 -16.42 8.99
C GLY A 303 22.35 -17.47 8.58
N SER A 304 21.32 -17.74 9.37
CA SER A 304 20.29 -18.75 9.06
C SER A 304 18.88 -18.18 9.07
N GLY A 305 18.27 -18.03 7.89
CA GLY A 305 16.87 -17.60 7.75
C GLY A 305 15.87 -18.59 8.35
N GLU A 306 16.19 -19.88 8.32
CA GLU A 306 15.40 -20.94 8.97
C GLU A 306 15.40 -20.78 10.50
N THR A 307 16.59 -20.58 11.08
CA THR A 307 16.75 -20.36 12.53
C THR A 307 16.01 -19.10 12.95
N TYR A 308 16.21 -18.00 12.22
CA TYR A 308 15.52 -16.74 12.47
C TYR A 308 14.00 -16.90 12.39
N SER A 309 13.50 -17.52 11.32
CA SER A 309 12.06 -17.67 11.10
C SER A 309 11.40 -18.58 12.13
N THR A 310 12.07 -19.67 12.49
CA THR A 310 11.63 -20.56 13.57
C THR A 310 11.60 -19.85 14.92
N ALA A 311 12.62 -19.05 15.24
CA ALA A 311 12.67 -18.30 16.49
C ALA A 311 11.53 -17.28 16.60
N VAL A 312 11.23 -16.54 15.52
CA VAL A 312 10.09 -15.60 15.47
C VAL A 312 8.76 -16.37 15.60
N GLY A 313 8.57 -17.43 14.81
CA GLY A 313 7.34 -18.23 14.87
C GLY A 313 7.10 -18.85 16.24
N GLN A 314 8.14 -19.36 16.90
CA GLN A 314 8.06 -19.87 18.27
C GLN A 314 7.74 -18.76 19.27
N ALA A 315 8.40 -17.60 19.19
CA ALA A 315 8.15 -16.48 20.09
C ALA A 315 6.67 -16.06 20.09
N ILE A 316 6.05 -16.00 18.90
CA ILE A 316 4.62 -15.71 18.76
C ILE A 316 3.78 -16.88 19.31
N ALA A 317 4.02 -18.11 18.82
CA ALA A 317 3.16 -19.26 19.10
C ALA A 317 3.19 -19.71 20.56
N THR A 318 4.26 -19.39 21.31
CA THR A 318 4.40 -19.72 22.74
C THR A 318 4.22 -18.51 23.65
N SER A 319 3.82 -17.36 23.11
CA SER A 319 3.50 -16.17 23.91
C SER A 319 2.37 -16.47 24.91
N PRO A 320 2.36 -15.90 26.13
CA PRO A 320 1.24 -16.03 27.05
C PRO A 320 -0.11 -15.65 26.42
N ASN A 321 -0.10 -14.66 25.51
CA ASN A 321 -1.29 -14.21 24.80
C ASN A 321 -1.88 -15.29 23.88
N ALA A 322 -1.07 -16.23 23.39
CA ALA A 322 -1.52 -17.32 22.52
C ALA A 322 -2.52 -18.29 23.19
N THR A 323 -2.76 -18.14 24.50
CA THR A 323 -3.79 -18.87 25.24
C THR A 323 -5.18 -18.22 25.18
N SER A 324 -5.26 -16.97 24.73
CA SER A 324 -6.52 -16.26 24.52
C SER A 324 -7.00 -16.50 23.09
N ASP A 325 -8.09 -17.25 22.90
CA ASP A 325 -8.55 -17.76 21.59
C ASP A 325 -8.75 -16.68 20.51
N ASP A 326 -9.05 -15.44 20.93
CA ASP A 326 -9.29 -14.29 20.07
C ASP A 326 -8.05 -13.41 19.84
N SER A 327 -6.92 -13.72 20.48
CA SER A 327 -5.66 -13.00 20.26
C SER A 327 -5.08 -13.27 18.86
N PRO A 328 -4.34 -12.30 18.27
CA PRO A 328 -3.60 -12.54 17.06
C PRO A 328 -2.49 -13.59 17.24
N GLU A 329 -1.91 -13.74 18.44
CA GLU A 329 -0.96 -14.81 18.73
C GLU A 329 -1.58 -16.20 18.69
N ALA A 330 -2.80 -16.37 19.23
CA ALA A 330 -3.51 -17.65 19.15
C ALA A 330 -3.88 -17.99 17.71
N GLU A 331 -4.32 -17.00 16.94
CA GLU A 331 -4.57 -17.14 15.51
C GLU A 331 -3.32 -17.57 14.73
N PHE A 332 -2.19 -16.89 14.96
CA PHE A 332 -0.91 -17.28 14.40
C PHE A 332 -0.50 -18.70 14.81
N ALA A 333 -0.66 -19.04 16.09
CA ALA A 333 -0.27 -20.34 16.63
C ALA A 333 -1.03 -21.49 15.95
N ARG A 334 -2.33 -21.33 15.66
CA ARG A 334 -3.13 -22.31 14.91
C ARG A 334 -2.54 -22.59 13.54
N TRP A 335 -2.15 -21.54 12.81
CA TRP A 335 -1.49 -21.67 11.52
C TRP A 335 -0.10 -22.27 11.62
N TRP A 336 0.69 -21.82 12.60
CA TRP A 336 2.05 -22.29 12.82
C TRP A 336 2.11 -23.78 13.14
N GLN A 337 1.13 -24.31 13.86
CA GLN A 337 1.05 -25.74 14.23
C GLN A 337 0.88 -26.68 13.02
N LEU A 338 0.44 -26.18 11.87
CA LEU A 338 0.30 -26.99 10.64
C LEU A 338 1.64 -27.51 10.11
N GLY A 339 2.76 -26.91 10.51
CA GLY A 339 4.07 -27.34 10.03
C GLY A 339 4.31 -26.93 8.57
N ASP A 340 5.08 -27.75 7.86
CA ASP A 340 5.43 -27.49 6.46
C ASP A 340 4.29 -27.82 5.48
N ASP A 341 3.25 -28.52 5.95
CA ASP A 341 2.04 -28.87 5.18
C ASP A 341 0.90 -27.86 5.44
N PHE A 342 1.24 -26.57 5.54
CA PHE A 342 0.28 -25.52 5.89
C PHE A 342 -0.74 -25.23 4.77
N ALA A 343 -0.33 -25.43 3.50
CA ALA A 343 -1.07 -24.91 2.35
C ALA A 343 -2.49 -25.47 2.21
N PRO A 344 -2.76 -26.79 2.30
CA PRO A 344 -4.11 -27.32 2.09
C PRO A 344 -5.16 -26.73 3.03
N THR A 345 -4.83 -26.57 4.32
CA THR A 345 -5.75 -26.03 5.32
C THR A 345 -5.95 -24.52 5.14
N MET A 346 -4.89 -23.77 4.83
CA MET A 346 -4.98 -22.34 4.57
C MET A 346 -5.76 -22.06 3.27
N ASP A 347 -5.54 -22.85 2.22
CA ASP A 347 -6.28 -22.74 0.95
C ASP A 347 -7.76 -23.04 1.12
N GLN A 348 -8.10 -24.00 1.99
CA GLN A 348 -9.49 -24.25 2.36
C GLN A 348 -10.11 -23.02 3.03
N ALA A 349 -9.44 -22.43 4.02
CA ALA A 349 -9.94 -21.23 4.72
C ALA A 349 -10.11 -20.03 3.76
N LEU A 350 -9.14 -19.82 2.86
CA LEU A 350 -9.23 -18.78 1.83
C LEU A 350 -10.39 -19.04 0.87
N SER A 351 -10.60 -20.28 0.44
CA SER A 351 -11.70 -20.66 -0.45
C SER A 351 -13.07 -20.47 0.20
N GLU A 352 -13.20 -20.81 1.49
CA GLU A 352 -14.41 -20.57 2.29
C GLU A 352 -14.70 -19.07 2.39
N TYR A 353 -13.69 -18.26 2.67
CA TYR A 353 -13.81 -16.80 2.69
C TYR A 353 -14.21 -16.23 1.32
N TYR A 354 -13.59 -16.67 0.22
CA TYR A 354 -13.94 -16.19 -1.12
C TYR A 354 -15.39 -16.54 -1.49
N SER A 355 -15.87 -17.71 -1.10
CA SER A 355 -17.27 -18.13 -1.29
C SER A 355 -18.22 -17.23 -0.48
N ALA A 356 -17.90 -16.98 0.79
CA ALA A 356 -18.68 -16.08 1.65
C ALA A 356 -18.71 -14.64 1.08
N LEU A 357 -17.57 -14.16 0.59
CA LEU A 357 -17.43 -12.84 -0.02
C LEU A 357 -18.28 -12.72 -1.30
N GLN A 358 -18.25 -13.71 -2.18
CA GLN A 358 -19.12 -13.74 -3.35
C GLN A 358 -20.61 -13.73 -2.98
N GLY A 359 -20.98 -14.45 -1.91
CA GLY A 359 -22.34 -14.40 -1.35
C GLY A 359 -22.73 -13.00 -0.86
N ALA A 360 -21.84 -12.32 -0.13
CA ALA A 360 -22.08 -10.95 0.34
C ALA A 360 -22.20 -9.95 -0.82
N LEU A 361 -21.33 -10.06 -1.83
CA LEU A 361 -21.32 -9.18 -3.01
C LEU A 361 -22.54 -9.35 -3.94
N ALA A 362 -23.32 -10.42 -3.78
CA ALA A 362 -24.56 -10.63 -4.53
C ALA A 362 -25.75 -9.77 -4.04
N GLY A 363 -25.62 -9.09 -2.89
CA GLY A 363 -26.70 -8.31 -2.27
C GLY A 363 -26.31 -6.86 -1.99
N GLN A 364 -27.32 -5.97 -1.97
CA GLN A 364 -27.12 -4.54 -1.72
C GLN A 364 -26.45 -4.26 -0.36
N ASP A 365 -26.81 -5.02 0.67
CA ASP A 365 -26.27 -4.83 2.02
C ASP A 365 -24.78 -5.16 2.07
N GLY A 366 -24.36 -6.27 1.46
CA GLY A 366 -22.95 -6.66 1.41
C GLY A 366 -22.11 -5.71 0.57
N VAL A 367 -22.60 -5.28 -0.61
CA VAL A 367 -21.91 -4.26 -1.43
C VAL A 367 -21.77 -2.94 -0.66
N THR A 368 -22.81 -2.53 0.08
CA THR A 368 -22.77 -1.31 0.90
C THR A 368 -21.79 -1.44 2.06
N ALA A 369 -21.73 -2.60 2.71
CA ALA A 369 -20.79 -2.90 3.77
C ALA A 369 -19.34 -2.84 3.28
N VAL A 370 -19.05 -3.48 2.14
CA VAL A 370 -17.73 -3.44 1.47
C VAL A 370 -17.35 -2.01 1.07
N PHE A 371 -18.30 -1.23 0.56
CA PHE A 371 -18.07 0.18 0.22
C PHE A 371 -17.70 1.01 1.45
N ARG A 372 -18.39 0.82 2.58
CA ARG A 372 -18.04 1.50 3.84
C ARG A 372 -16.66 1.09 4.37
N LEU A 373 -16.29 -0.19 4.24
CA LEU A 373 -14.95 -0.64 4.56
C LEU A 373 -13.89 0.04 3.67
N ALA A 374 -14.17 0.19 2.38
CA ALA A 374 -13.29 0.93 1.47
C ALA A 374 -13.13 2.38 1.91
N ASP A 375 -14.22 3.06 2.29
CA ASP A 375 -14.17 4.43 2.84
C ASP A 375 -13.38 4.52 4.14
N ALA A 376 -13.56 3.59 5.07
CA ALA A 376 -12.77 3.55 6.31
C ALA A 376 -11.26 3.49 6.04
N ARG A 377 -10.85 2.65 5.08
CA ARG A 377 -9.44 2.52 4.70
C ARG A 377 -8.93 3.74 3.93
N ARG A 378 -9.76 4.37 3.08
CA ARG A 378 -9.43 5.64 2.40
C ARG A 378 -9.20 6.77 3.39
N GLU A 379 -10.07 6.90 4.40
CA GLU A 379 -9.91 7.90 5.46
C GLU A 379 -8.61 7.67 6.25
N HIS A 380 -8.24 6.42 6.52
CA HIS A 380 -6.94 6.12 7.12
C HIS A 380 -5.78 6.64 6.25
N VAL A 381 -5.79 6.37 4.95
CA VAL A 381 -4.76 6.87 4.02
C VAL A 381 -4.69 8.40 3.99
N LYS A 382 -5.83 9.10 4.06
CA LYS A 382 -5.88 10.57 4.13
C LYS A 382 -5.15 11.15 5.35
N THR A 383 -4.97 10.36 6.42
CA THR A 383 -4.16 10.76 7.59
C THR A 383 -2.65 10.48 7.43
N MET A 384 -2.26 9.70 6.42
CA MET A 384 -0.86 9.36 6.20
C MET A 384 -0.13 10.51 5.46
N PRO A 385 1.19 10.70 5.68
CA PRO A 385 2.01 11.68 4.94
C PRO A 385 2.10 11.46 3.42
N ILE A 386 1.46 10.40 2.93
CA ILE A 386 1.43 10.02 1.53
C ILE A 386 0.11 10.42 0.84
N ALA A 387 -0.80 11.13 1.51
CA ALA A 387 -1.97 11.71 0.87
C ALA A 387 -1.59 13.01 0.11
N GLU A 388 -1.78 13.03 -1.21
CA GLU A 388 -1.29 14.11 -2.07
C GLU A 388 -2.34 15.16 -2.44
N SER A 389 -3.63 14.81 -2.34
CA SER A 389 -4.73 15.68 -2.78
C SER A 389 -6.04 15.32 -2.08
N ALA A 390 -6.91 16.31 -1.86
CA ALA A 390 -8.28 16.10 -1.41
C ALA A 390 -9.11 15.25 -2.41
N LEU A 391 -8.69 15.22 -3.68
CA LEU A 391 -9.34 14.47 -4.77
C LEU A 391 -8.78 13.05 -4.94
N LEU A 392 -7.86 12.61 -4.08
CA LEU A 392 -7.24 11.27 -4.14
C LEU A 392 -8.29 10.14 -4.04
N PHE A 393 -9.33 10.36 -3.25
CA PHE A 393 -10.42 9.44 -3.02
C PHE A 393 -11.76 10.18 -3.01
N PRO A 394 -12.87 9.48 -3.29
CA PRO A 394 -14.18 10.04 -3.03
C PRO A 394 -14.38 10.29 -1.52
N THR A 395 -15.34 11.14 -1.21
CA THR A 395 -15.74 11.50 0.15
C THR A 395 -17.20 11.08 0.38
N PRO A 396 -17.50 10.26 1.40
CA PRO A 396 -18.87 9.96 1.80
C PRO A 396 -19.55 11.16 2.47
N ALA A 397 -20.89 11.16 2.54
CA ALA A 397 -21.64 12.21 3.22
C ALA A 397 -21.50 12.17 4.76
N GLN A 398 -21.13 11.01 5.31
CA GLN A 398 -20.87 10.82 6.74
C GLN A 398 -19.43 10.34 6.91
N ALA A 399 -18.76 10.79 7.97
CA ALA A 399 -17.42 10.32 8.30
C ALA A 399 -17.39 8.80 8.46
N ALA A 400 -16.39 8.14 7.87
CA ALA A 400 -16.24 6.70 7.99
C ALA A 400 -15.80 6.33 9.41
N MET A 401 -16.43 5.32 9.99
CA MET A 401 -15.96 4.68 11.22
C MET A 401 -14.83 3.70 10.87
N PRO A 402 -13.89 3.42 11.79
CA PRO A 402 -12.98 2.29 11.65
C PRO A 402 -13.75 0.97 11.50
N LEU A 403 -13.42 0.19 10.46
CA LEU A 403 -14.08 -1.07 10.10
C LEU A 403 -13.03 -2.10 9.69
N ARG A 404 -13.34 -3.38 9.91
CA ARG A 404 -12.61 -4.54 9.38
C ARG A 404 -13.54 -5.56 8.75
N MET A 405 -12.96 -6.41 7.91
CA MET A 405 -13.62 -7.60 7.40
C MET A 405 -13.25 -8.85 8.21
N THR A 406 -14.20 -9.74 8.47
CA THR A 406 -13.97 -11.03 9.14
C THR A 406 -13.69 -12.15 8.12
N PRO A 407 -13.16 -13.31 8.55
CA PRO A 407 -13.02 -14.49 7.68
C PRO A 407 -14.35 -15.03 7.11
N GLN A 408 -15.50 -14.60 7.65
CA GLN A 408 -16.84 -14.90 7.13
C GLN A 408 -17.33 -13.84 6.12
N ALA A 409 -16.45 -12.94 5.68
CA ALA A 409 -16.73 -11.81 4.79
C ALA A 409 -17.77 -10.81 5.36
N GLU A 410 -17.88 -10.73 6.68
CA GLU A 410 -18.71 -9.73 7.35
C GLU A 410 -17.88 -8.47 7.64
N VAL A 411 -18.47 -7.29 7.46
CA VAL A 411 -17.85 -6.02 7.84
C VAL A 411 -18.34 -5.61 9.22
N VAL A 412 -17.43 -5.47 10.15
CA VAL A 412 -17.71 -5.14 11.56
C VAL A 412 -16.91 -3.91 11.99
N PRO A 413 -17.35 -3.18 13.03
CA PRO A 413 -16.51 -2.16 13.66
C PRO A 413 -15.14 -2.72 14.05
N GLU A 414 -14.10 -1.93 13.80
CA GLU A 414 -12.81 -2.19 14.45
C GLU A 414 -13.00 -1.97 15.95
N GLU A 415 -12.63 -2.93 16.78
CA GLU A 415 -12.60 -2.71 18.21
C GLU A 415 -11.51 -1.66 18.49
N GLU A 416 -11.87 -0.57 19.19
CA GLU A 416 -10.86 0.37 19.66
C GLU A 416 -9.92 -0.42 20.57
N ASP A 417 -8.64 -0.56 20.15
CA ASP A 417 -7.58 -1.06 21.02
C ASP A 417 -7.62 -0.22 22.30
N LEU A 418 -8.15 -0.81 23.37
CA LEU A 418 -7.93 -0.39 24.75
C LEU A 418 -6.46 -0.70 25.06
N SER A 419 -5.55 0.10 24.47
CA SER A 419 -4.11 0.03 24.74
C SER A 419 -3.80 0.33 26.19
#